data_AF-Q02BZ9-F1
#
_entry.id   AF-Q02BZ9-F1
#
_cell.length_a   1.000
_cell.length_b   1.000
_cell.length_c   1.000
_cell.angle_alpha   90.00
_cell.angle_beta   90.00
_cell.angle_gamma   90.00
#
_symmetry.space_group_name_H-M   'P 1'
#
loop_
_entity.id
_entity.type
_entity.pdbx_description
1 polymer ?
#
loop_
_entity_poly.entity_id
_entity_poly.type
_entity_poly.pdbx_seq_one_letter_code
_entity_poly.pdbx_strand_id
1 'polypeptide(L)'
;MQKTVLLAKATLSLALLNAVMADDAPRPGLHPEIATDRPHFTDSTGVVGKGVVQVENGLTGERGRDGSNLSGPELLMRIGLNERLEFRIGDDGFLSHWAPGTTSTSGHSNIELAVKVVVFEQGRYRPAMSLDS
;
A
#
# COMPACT_ATOMS: atom_id res chain seq x y z
N MET A 1 -9.31 -34.42 23.02
CA MET A 1 -8.24 -33.80 22.19
C MET A 1 -8.78 -33.66 20.77
N GLN A 2 -9.15 -32.45 20.35
CA GLN A 2 -9.58 -32.24 18.96
C GLN A 2 -9.10 -30.84 18.54
N LYS A 3 -7.96 -30.80 17.82
CA LYS A 3 -7.43 -29.60 17.19
C LYS A 3 -8.14 -29.46 15.85
N THR A 4 -9.17 -28.62 15.77
CA THR A 4 -9.74 -28.21 14.49
C THR A 4 -9.05 -26.92 14.07
N VAL A 5 -7.92 -27.04 13.38
CA VAL A 5 -7.31 -25.92 12.66
C VAL A 5 -8.12 -25.77 11.38
N LEU A 6 -9.01 -24.77 11.37
CA LEU A 6 -9.79 -24.43 10.19
C LEU A 6 -8.82 -23.88 9.13
N LEU A 7 -8.66 -24.65 8.06
CA LEU A 7 -7.85 -24.33 6.90
C LEU A 7 -8.48 -23.13 6.18
N ALA A 8 -8.01 -21.91 6.43
CA ALA A 8 -8.37 -20.76 5.62
C ALA A 8 -7.67 -20.90 4.27
N LYS A 9 -8.42 -21.37 3.28
CA LYS A 9 -7.98 -21.43 1.88
C LYS A 9 -7.88 -20.01 1.33
N ALA A 10 -6.73 -19.36 1.49
CA ALA A 10 -6.40 -18.18 0.70
C ALA A 10 -6.00 -18.65 -0.70
N THR A 11 -6.98 -18.75 -1.61
CA THR A 11 -6.71 -19.01 -3.02
C THR A 11 -6.16 -17.72 -3.63
N LEU A 12 -4.83 -17.68 -3.79
CA LEU A 12 -4.10 -16.58 -4.41
C LEU A 12 -4.31 -16.63 -5.92
N SER A 13 -5.37 -16.01 -6.42
CA SER A 13 -5.55 -15.80 -7.86
C SER A 13 -4.85 -14.50 -8.28
N LEU A 14 -3.57 -14.63 -8.64
CA LEU A 14 -2.77 -13.57 -9.26
C LEU A 14 -3.23 -13.39 -10.71
N ALA A 15 -4.14 -12.44 -10.95
CA ALA A 15 -4.50 -12.01 -12.30
C ALA A 15 -3.72 -10.74 -12.64
N LEU A 16 -2.73 -10.88 -13.53
CA LEU A 16 -2.03 -9.78 -14.20
C LEU A 16 -3.02 -8.78 -14.76
N LEU A 17 -2.93 -7.51 -14.35
CA LEU A 17 -3.52 -6.39 -15.08
C LEU A 17 -2.42 -5.42 -15.53
N ASN A 18 -1.52 -5.93 -16.36
CA ASN A 18 -0.65 -5.08 -17.18
C ASN A 18 -1.44 -4.69 -18.43
N ALA A 19 -2.21 -3.60 -18.35
CA ALA A 19 -2.83 -3.00 -19.54
C ALA A 19 -2.89 -1.47 -19.45
N VAL A 20 -1.90 -0.85 -20.08
CA VAL A 20 -1.96 0.33 -20.96
C VAL A 20 -2.45 1.64 -20.34
N MET A 21 -1.53 2.62 -20.27
CA MET A 21 -1.72 3.92 -20.95
C MET A 21 -0.41 4.34 -21.64
N ALA A 22 -0.52 4.39 -22.97
CA ALA A 22 0.27 5.03 -24.03
C ALA A 22 1.68 5.62 -23.78
N ASP A 23 2.64 5.04 -24.50
CA ASP A 23 3.57 5.69 -25.45
C ASP A 23 4.53 6.78 -24.94
N ASP A 24 5.44 6.41 -24.03
CA ASP A 24 6.83 6.90 -24.06
C ASP A 24 7.74 5.77 -23.55
N ALA A 25 8.38 5.04 -24.47
CA ALA A 25 9.26 3.93 -24.12
C ALA A 25 10.37 4.45 -23.18
N PRO A 26 10.51 3.94 -21.94
CA PRO A 26 11.52 4.44 -21.02
C PRO A 26 12.92 4.28 -21.62
N ARG A 27 13.67 5.37 -21.66
CA ARG A 27 15.10 5.34 -22.04
C ARG A 27 15.81 4.42 -21.03
N PRO A 28 16.53 3.38 -21.48
CA PRO A 28 17.21 2.49 -20.56
C PRO A 28 18.31 3.28 -19.84
N GLY A 29 18.15 3.50 -18.52
CA GLY A 29 19.23 4.07 -17.71
C GLY A 29 18.84 4.81 -16.43
N LEU A 30 17.60 5.28 -16.25
CA LEU A 30 17.22 6.02 -15.02
C LEU A 30 15.74 5.77 -14.68
N HIS A 31 15.41 4.55 -14.24
CA HIS A 31 14.18 4.38 -13.47
C HIS A 31 14.45 4.95 -12.07
N PRO A 32 13.62 5.88 -11.56
CA PRO A 32 13.70 6.31 -10.17
C PRO A 32 13.66 5.09 -9.25
N GLU A 33 14.40 5.13 -8.15
CA GLU A 33 14.32 4.10 -7.11
C GLU A 33 12.86 3.93 -6.67
N ILE A 34 12.38 2.68 -6.61
CA ILE A 34 11.03 2.38 -6.16
C ILE A 34 10.97 2.61 -4.65
N ALA A 35 10.50 3.78 -4.25
CA ALA A 35 10.20 4.10 -2.86
C ALA A 35 8.85 3.47 -2.49
N THR A 36 8.89 2.30 -1.84
CA THR A 36 7.71 1.64 -1.28
C THR A 36 7.17 2.38 -0.07
N ASP A 37 5.86 2.35 0.12
CA ASP A 37 5.15 2.96 1.27
C ASP A 37 5.23 2.04 2.51
N ARG A 38 6.44 1.58 2.84
CA ARG A 38 6.67 0.79 4.06
C ARG A 38 6.82 1.76 5.24
N PRO A 39 6.39 1.38 6.45
CA PRO A 39 6.59 2.20 7.64
C PRO A 39 8.09 2.47 7.84
N HIS A 40 8.52 3.69 7.53
CA HIS A 40 9.88 4.17 7.71
C HIS A 40 9.89 5.27 8.78
N PHE A 41 11.06 5.55 9.36
CA PHE A 41 11.18 6.62 10.36
C PHE A 41 10.92 8.02 9.78
N THR A 42 10.94 8.14 8.44
CA THR A 42 10.60 9.34 7.68
C THR A 42 9.86 8.93 6.40
N ASP A 43 8.64 9.40 6.23
CA ASP A 43 7.92 9.25 4.96
C ASP A 43 8.60 10.06 3.86
N SER A 44 8.60 9.52 2.65
CA SER A 44 9.15 10.23 1.50
C SER A 44 8.33 11.49 1.20
N THR A 45 9.03 12.60 0.94
CA THR A 45 8.43 13.86 0.50
C THR A 45 8.18 13.92 -1.00
N GLY A 46 8.64 12.93 -1.75
CA GLY A 46 8.46 12.83 -3.20
C GLY A 46 7.19 12.07 -3.63
N VAL A 47 6.94 12.06 -4.92
CA VAL A 47 5.89 11.29 -5.60
C VAL A 47 6.51 10.20 -6.49
N VAL A 48 5.72 9.18 -6.89
CA VAL A 48 6.17 8.07 -7.76
C VAL A 48 6.68 8.50 -9.15
N GLY A 49 6.44 9.75 -9.53
CA GLY A 49 6.86 10.33 -10.79
C GLY A 49 5.73 10.43 -11.81
N LYS A 50 5.83 11.39 -12.74
CA LYS A 50 4.79 11.65 -13.75
C LYS A 50 4.55 10.43 -14.64
N GLY A 51 3.29 10.02 -14.75
CA GLY A 51 2.86 8.89 -15.58
C GLY A 51 3.20 7.52 -14.99
N VAL A 52 3.77 7.47 -13.79
CA VAL A 52 4.10 6.21 -13.12
C VAL A 52 2.90 5.72 -12.31
N VAL A 53 2.58 4.44 -12.49
CA VAL A 53 1.64 3.71 -11.64
C VAL A 53 2.40 2.65 -10.87
N GLN A 54 2.31 2.70 -9.55
CA GLN A 54 2.89 1.72 -8.64
C GLN A 54 1.77 0.99 -7.92
N VAL A 55 1.89 -0.33 -7.82
CA VAL A 55 0.96 -1.19 -7.09
C VAL A 55 1.75 -1.89 -6.01
N GLU A 56 1.37 -1.69 -4.76
CA GLU A 56 1.92 -2.34 -3.58
C GLU A 56 0.90 -3.35 -3.04
N ASN A 57 1.40 -4.47 -2.53
CA ASN A 57 0.57 -5.54 -1.97
C ASN A 57 1.19 -6.11 -0.71
N GLY A 58 0.36 -6.52 0.26
CA GLY A 58 0.83 -6.99 1.55
C GLY A 58 -0.10 -7.93 2.28
N LEU A 59 0.42 -8.49 3.37
CA LEU A 59 -0.34 -9.18 4.42
C LEU A 59 0.23 -8.69 5.75
N THR A 60 -0.62 -8.21 6.66
CA THR A 60 -0.19 -7.82 8.01
C THR A 60 -0.73 -8.79 9.04
N GLY A 61 0.17 -9.28 9.89
CA GLY A 61 -0.16 -10.19 10.98
C GLY A 61 0.27 -9.61 12.31
N GLU A 62 -0.66 -9.49 13.24
CA GLU A 62 -0.40 -8.95 14.58
C GLU A 62 -0.72 -10.00 15.65
N ARG A 63 0.07 -10.04 16.71
CA ARG A 63 -0.18 -10.92 17.85
C ARG A 63 0.09 -10.18 19.15
N GLY A 64 -0.96 -10.05 19.97
CA GLY A 64 -0.93 -9.45 21.28
C GLY A 64 -1.42 -10.40 22.38
N ARG A 65 -1.54 -9.88 23.59
CA ARG A 65 -2.12 -10.60 24.73
C ARG A 65 -3.62 -10.89 24.51
N ASP A 66 -4.30 -9.99 23.80
CA ASP A 66 -5.76 -10.01 23.64
C ASP A 66 -6.23 -10.77 22.40
N GLY A 67 -5.31 -11.32 21.61
CA GLY A 67 -5.63 -12.09 20.41
C GLY A 67 -4.58 -11.98 19.31
N SER A 68 -4.93 -12.47 18.12
CA SER A 68 -4.16 -12.29 16.90
C SER A 68 -5.05 -11.69 15.81
N ASN A 69 -4.47 -10.86 14.95
CA ASN A 69 -5.10 -10.27 13.77
C ASN A 69 -4.36 -10.72 12.52
N LEU A 70 -5.08 -10.84 11.42
CA LEU A 70 -4.52 -10.94 10.08
C LEU A 70 -5.37 -10.10 9.13
N SER A 71 -4.71 -9.24 8.36
CA SER A 71 -5.30 -8.47 7.27
C SER A 71 -4.69 -8.87 5.93
N GLY A 72 -5.51 -8.76 4.90
CA GLY A 72 -5.09 -8.73 3.52
C GLY A 72 -5.95 -9.55 2.55
N PRO A 73 -5.59 -9.58 1.26
CA PRO A 73 -4.46 -8.86 0.66
C PRO A 73 -4.62 -7.35 0.80
N GLU A 74 -3.60 -6.68 1.31
CA GLU A 74 -3.55 -5.22 1.42
C GLU A 74 -3.13 -4.68 0.05
N LEU A 75 -3.87 -3.74 -0.51
CA LEU A 75 -3.67 -3.18 -1.83
C LEU A 75 -3.43 -1.67 -1.70
N LEU A 76 -2.37 -1.18 -2.33
CA LEU A 76 -2.15 0.26 -2.49
C LEU A 76 -1.77 0.57 -3.92
N MET A 77 -2.59 1.35 -4.61
CA MET A 77 -2.30 1.87 -5.95
C MET A 77 -1.91 3.34 -5.86
N ARG A 78 -0.77 3.69 -6.44
CA ARG A 78 -0.21 5.05 -6.45
C ARG A 78 -0.02 5.51 -7.89
N ILE A 79 -0.57 6.67 -8.22
CA ILE A 79 -0.61 7.21 -9.59
C ILE A 79 0.00 8.60 -9.57
N GLY A 80 1.17 8.76 -10.19
CA GLY A 80 1.81 10.06 -10.33
C GLY A 80 1.24 10.85 -11.50
N LEU A 81 0.52 11.93 -11.22
CA LEU A 81 -0.12 12.76 -12.24
C LEU A 81 0.87 13.76 -12.86
N ASN A 82 1.80 14.28 -12.05
CA ASN A 82 2.91 15.13 -12.48
C ASN A 82 4.07 15.01 -11.48
N GLU A 83 5.08 15.87 -11.59
CA GLU A 83 6.28 15.85 -10.71
C GLU A 83 6.00 16.24 -9.25
N ARG A 84 4.76 16.66 -8.93
CA ARG A 84 4.36 17.18 -7.61
C ARG A 84 3.05 16.60 -7.07
N LEU A 85 2.32 15.81 -7.85
CA LEU A 85 0.98 15.35 -7.49
C LEU A 85 0.87 13.83 -7.70
N GLU A 86 0.46 13.14 -6.64
CA GLU A 86 0.19 11.70 -6.62
C GLU A 86 -1.21 11.45 -6.05
N PHE A 87 -1.93 10.54 -6.71
CA PHE A 87 -3.21 10.03 -6.23
C PHE A 87 -3.02 8.60 -5.72
N ARG A 88 -3.70 8.25 -4.63
CA ARG A 88 -3.58 6.95 -3.95
C ARG A 88 -4.95 6.33 -3.73
N ILE A 89 -5.03 5.01 -3.92
CA ILE A 89 -6.19 4.18 -3.59
C ILE A 89 -5.69 3.03 -2.73
N GLY A 90 -6.20 2.91 -1.51
CA GLY A 90 -5.82 1.88 -0.53
C GLY A 90 -6.98 0.96 -0.17
N ASP A 91 -6.67 -0.29 0.20
CA ASP A 91 -7.59 -1.25 0.82
C ASP A 91 -6.78 -2.24 1.67
N ASP A 92 -7.12 -2.40 2.95
CA ASP A 92 -6.47 -3.38 3.84
C ASP A 92 -7.00 -4.81 3.63
N GLY A 93 -7.96 -4.99 2.73
CA GLY A 93 -8.53 -6.28 2.35
C GLY A 93 -9.38 -6.90 3.46
N PHE A 94 -9.22 -8.21 3.68
CA PHE A 94 -10.04 -8.94 4.64
C PHE A 94 -9.35 -9.01 6.01
N LEU A 95 -10.01 -8.50 7.04
CA LEU A 95 -9.55 -8.57 8.44
C LEU A 95 -10.14 -9.79 9.14
N SER A 96 -9.30 -10.53 9.85
CA SER A 96 -9.70 -11.63 10.72
C SER A 96 -9.07 -11.47 12.09
N HIS A 97 -9.90 -11.52 13.14
CA HIS A 97 -9.49 -11.46 14.54
C HIS A 97 -9.81 -12.78 15.25
N TRP A 98 -8.86 -13.27 16.05
CA TRP A 98 -9.03 -14.48 16.85
C TRP A 98 -8.47 -14.27 18.27
N ALA A 99 -9.31 -14.52 19.28
CA ALA A 99 -8.92 -14.43 20.69
C ALA A 99 -9.34 -15.70 21.46
N PRO A 100 -8.53 -16.18 22.42
CA PRO A 100 -8.91 -17.34 23.23
C PRO A 100 -10.20 -17.08 24.03
N GLY A 101 -11.18 -17.96 23.90
CA GLY A 101 -12.46 -17.86 24.63
C GLY A 101 -13.50 -16.94 23.98
N THR A 102 -13.22 -16.37 22.81
CA THR A 102 -14.13 -15.47 22.07
C THR A 102 -14.41 -16.03 20.66
N THR A 103 -15.59 -15.74 20.12
CA THR A 103 -15.90 -16.02 18.70
C THR A 103 -15.02 -15.16 17.79
N SER A 104 -14.38 -15.78 16.80
CA SER A 104 -13.62 -15.05 15.79
C SER A 104 -14.54 -14.09 15.02
N THR A 105 -14.05 -12.88 14.78
CA THR A 105 -14.75 -11.86 14.00
C THR A 105 -13.95 -11.57 12.74
N SER A 106 -14.64 -11.34 11.63
CA SER A 106 -14.00 -10.99 10.37
C SER A 106 -14.86 -10.03 9.55
N GLY A 107 -14.22 -9.30 8.64
CA GLY A 107 -14.87 -8.30 7.80
C GLY A 107 -13.93 -7.75 6.73
N HIS A 108 -14.49 -7.03 5.75
CA HIS A 108 -13.71 -6.32 4.77
C HIS A 108 -13.37 -4.92 5.27
N SER A 109 -12.19 -4.42 4.91
CA SER A 109 -11.77 -3.07 5.19
C SER A 109 -12.51 -2.03 4.34
N ASN A 110 -12.33 -0.75 4.66
CA ASN A 110 -12.84 0.34 3.84
C ASN A 110 -11.81 0.69 2.77
N ILE A 111 -12.27 1.04 1.58
CA ILE A 111 -11.40 1.63 0.56
C ILE A 111 -11.05 3.05 0.98
N GLU A 112 -9.76 3.38 0.90
CA GLU A 112 -9.20 4.70 1.18
C GLU A 112 -8.79 5.39 -0.12
N LEU A 113 -9.02 6.70 -0.20
CA LEU A 113 -8.57 7.55 -1.29
C LEU A 113 -7.73 8.67 -0.69
N ALA A 114 -6.53 8.87 -1.22
CA ALA A 114 -5.61 9.87 -0.71
C ALA A 114 -4.94 10.66 -1.84
N VAL A 115 -4.50 11.87 -1.52
CA VAL A 115 -3.77 12.77 -2.42
C VAL A 115 -2.53 13.29 -1.74
N LYS A 116 -1.41 13.16 -2.43
CA LYS A 116 -0.13 13.72 -2.01
C LYS A 116 0.30 14.86 -2.92
N VAL A 117 0.66 15.99 -2.33
CA VAL A 117 1.12 17.20 -3.03
C VAL A 117 2.48 17.64 -2.50
N VAL A 118 3.47 17.75 -3.38
CA VAL A 118 4.77 18.34 -3.07
C VAL A 118 4.63 19.86 -3.01
N VAL A 119 4.89 20.44 -1.84
CA VAL A 119 4.83 21.89 -1.59
C VAL A 119 6.18 22.54 -1.88
N PHE A 120 7.26 21.96 -1.34
CA PHE A 120 8.62 22.43 -1.57
C PHE A 120 9.55 21.28 -1.91
N GLU A 121 10.38 21.49 -2.93
CA GLU A 121 11.54 20.66 -3.19
C GLU A 121 12.71 21.12 -2.33
N GLN A 122 13.63 20.21 -2.03
CA GLN A 122 14.81 20.53 -1.23
C GLN A 122 15.68 21.56 -1.95
N GLY A 123 15.95 22.68 -1.28
CA GLY A 123 16.90 23.70 -1.72
C GLY A 123 17.91 24.03 -0.62
N ARG A 124 18.90 24.88 -0.94
CA ARG A 124 19.98 25.25 0.00
C ARG A 124 19.48 25.76 1.37
N TYR A 125 18.33 26.44 1.39
CA TYR A 125 17.74 27.04 2.60
C TYR A 125 16.28 26.64 2.83
N ARG A 126 15.76 25.67 2.08
CA ARG A 126 14.35 25.24 2.16
C ARG A 126 14.28 23.72 2.25
N PRO A 127 13.60 23.15 3.24
CA PRO A 127 13.43 21.71 3.33
C PRO A 127 12.48 21.22 2.24
N ALA A 128 12.60 19.95 1.88
CA ALA A 128 11.55 19.28 1.12
C ALA A 128 10.30 19.12 2.00
N MET A 129 9.13 19.39 1.44
CA MET A 129 7.86 19.31 2.13
C MET A 129 6.77 18.83 1.19
N SER A 130 5.95 17.89 1.67
CA SER A 130 4.73 17.43 1.01
C SER A 130 3.56 17.43 2.00
N LEU A 131 2.36 17.60 1.48
CA LEU A 131 1.11 17.36 2.19
C LEU A 131 0.51 16.04 1.70
N ASP A 132 0.04 15.22 2.60
CA ASP A 132 -0.64 13.94 2.34
C ASP A 132 -1.97 13.97 3.10
N SER A 133 -3.05 13.54 2.45
CA SER A 133 -4.41 13.56 3.00
C SER A 133 -5.25 12.45 2.41
#